data_AF-A0A2A5MM59-F1
#
_entry.id   AF-A0A2A5MM59-F1
#
_cell.length_a   1.000
_cell.length_b   1.000
_cell.length_c   1.000
_cell.angle_alpha   90.00
_cell.angle_beta   90.00
_cell.angle_gamma   90.00
#
_symmetry.space_group_name_H-M   'P 1'
#
loop_
_entity.id
_entity.type
_entity.pdbx_description
1 polymer ?
#
loop_
_entity_poly.entity_id
_entity_poly.type
_entity_poly.pdbx_seq_one_letter_code
_entity_poly.pdbx_strand_id
1 'polypeptide(L)'
;MALVSCPECRKEVSDSALRCPSCGKQLRKPRRSIFGVLIKWIFILFNIFMIYVLFKGLGGTGEVISHATSEAERAGAALGAGLGMMAIGTIWVIGDIVIGILVFLTRPKG
;
A
#
# COMPACT_ATOMS: atom_id res chain seq x y z
N MET A 1 -13.98 -7.55 -32.37
CA MET A 1 -13.15 -6.36 -32.63
C MET A 1 -13.97 -5.45 -33.52
N ALA A 2 -14.55 -4.40 -32.96
CA ALA A 2 -15.16 -3.35 -33.76
C ALA A 2 -14.11 -2.28 -34.09
N LEU A 3 -14.20 -1.68 -35.26
CA LEU A 3 -13.44 -0.49 -35.59
C LEU A 3 -14.17 0.72 -35.02
N VAL A 4 -13.44 1.57 -34.30
CA VAL A 4 -13.93 2.84 -33.77
C VAL A 4 -13.13 3.96 -34.39
N SER A 5 -13.76 5.10 -34.65
CA SER A 5 -13.04 6.27 -35.17
C SER A 5 -12.26 6.94 -34.05
N CYS A 6 -10.97 7.19 -34.29
CA CYS A 6 -10.14 7.94 -33.35
C CYS A 6 -10.67 9.38 -33.21
N PRO A 7 -10.94 9.88 -31.99
CA PRO A 7 -11.51 11.21 -31.76
C PRO A 7 -10.54 12.38 -32.02
N GLU A 8 -9.38 12.13 -32.63
CA GLU A 8 -8.41 13.17 -32.98
C GLU A 8 -8.05 13.11 -34.47
N CYS A 9 -7.54 11.97 -34.95
CA CYS A 9 -7.17 11.82 -36.36
C CYS A 9 -8.26 11.22 -37.26
N ARG A 10 -9.43 10.86 -36.69
CA ARG A 10 -10.59 10.25 -37.38
C ARG A 10 -10.35 8.93 -38.11
N LYS A 11 -9.13 8.39 -38.09
CA LYS A 11 -8.82 7.05 -38.61
C LYS A 11 -9.52 5.97 -37.79
N GLU A 12 -9.95 4.94 -38.49
CA GLU A 12 -10.51 3.73 -37.89
C GLU A 12 -9.42 2.93 -37.20
N VAL A 13 -9.66 2.60 -35.93
CA VAL A 13 -8.73 1.86 -35.06
C VAL A 13 -9.50 0.80 -34.29
N SER A 14 -8.83 -0.28 -33.86
CA SER A 14 -9.50 -1.28 -33.03
C SER A 14 -9.98 -0.67 -31.71
N ASP A 15 -11.20 -1.03 -31.32
CA ASP A 15 -11.80 -0.82 -29.99
C ASP A 15 -10.95 -1.33 -28.80
N SER A 16 -10.02 -2.24 -29.06
CA SER A 16 -9.10 -2.80 -28.08
C SER A 16 -7.79 -2.03 -27.92
N ALA A 17 -7.48 -1.08 -28.81
CA ALA A 17 -6.21 -0.35 -28.81
C ALA A 17 -6.07 0.59 -27.60
N LEU A 18 -4.94 0.54 -26.90
CA LEU A 18 -4.61 1.46 -25.80
C LEU A 18 -4.25 2.86 -26.31
N ARG A 19 -3.58 2.93 -27.45
CA ARG A 19 -3.19 4.16 -28.14
C ARG A 19 -3.51 4.05 -29.63
N CYS A 20 -3.83 5.18 -30.25
CA CYS A 20 -4.02 5.24 -31.69
C CYS A 20 -2.67 5.01 -32.39
N PRO A 21 -2.53 4.01 -33.29
CA PRO A 21 -1.28 3.77 -34.02
C PRO A 21 -0.94 4.87 -35.03
N SER A 22 -1.89 5.75 -35.38
CA SER A 22 -1.67 6.83 -36.35
C SER A 22 -1.30 8.18 -35.74
N CYS A 23 -1.91 8.57 -34.62
CA CYS A 23 -1.63 9.88 -34.00
C CYS A 23 -1.06 9.77 -32.57
N GLY A 24 -1.00 8.58 -31.99
CA GLY A 24 -0.45 8.36 -30.64
C GLY A 24 -1.42 8.68 -29.49
N LYS A 25 -2.62 9.21 -29.75
CA LYS A 25 -3.62 9.50 -28.70
C LYS A 25 -3.93 8.27 -27.85
N GLN A 26 -3.89 8.45 -26.52
CA GLN A 26 -4.31 7.41 -25.60
C GLN A 26 -5.84 7.25 -25.66
N LEU A 27 -6.30 6.10 -26.15
CA LEU A 27 -7.72 5.76 -26.30
C LEU A 27 -8.28 5.11 -25.05
N ARG A 28 -7.46 4.32 -24.32
CA ARG A 28 -7.86 3.65 -23.08
C ARG A 28 -6.75 3.73 -22.04
N LYS A 29 -7.17 3.85 -20.77
CA LYS A 29 -6.26 3.71 -19.62
C LYS A 29 -5.98 2.22 -19.38
N PRO A 30 -4.72 1.80 -19.24
CA PRO A 30 -4.39 0.43 -18.89
C PRO A 30 -4.94 0.12 -17.49
N ARG A 31 -5.69 -0.97 -17.36
CA ARG A 31 -6.27 -1.40 -16.07
C ARG A 31 -5.34 -2.42 -15.41
N ARG A 32 -5.31 -2.43 -14.07
CA ARG A 32 -4.58 -3.48 -13.32
C ARG A 32 -5.28 -4.83 -13.52
N SER A 33 -4.49 -5.90 -13.50
CA SER A 33 -5.04 -7.26 -13.41
C SER A 33 -5.77 -7.46 -12.08
N ILE A 34 -6.65 -8.47 -12.01
CA ILE A 34 -7.38 -8.83 -10.77
C ILE A 34 -6.38 -9.08 -9.63
N PHE A 35 -5.30 -9.81 -9.91
CA PHE A 35 -4.20 -10.04 -8.96
C PHE A 35 -3.55 -8.74 -8.51
N GLY A 36 -3.29 -7.79 -9.44
CA GLY A 36 -2.73 -6.49 -9.09
C GLY A 36 -3.65 -5.57 -8.29
N VAL A 37 -4.97 -5.79 -8.36
CA VAL A 37 -5.96 -5.12 -7.51
C VAL A 37 -5.97 -5.74 -6.11
N LEU A 38 -5.94 -7.08 -6.01
CA LEU A 38 -5.87 -7.80 -4.73
C LEU A 38 -4.64 -7.39 -3.91
N ILE A 39 -3.45 -7.45 -4.52
CA ILE A 39 -2.19 -7.08 -3.85
C ILE A 39 -2.20 -5.62 -3.39
N LYS A 40 -2.78 -4.71 -4.18
CA LYS A 40 -2.93 -3.30 -3.79
C LYS A 40 -3.81 -3.17 -2.54
N TRP A 41 -4.92 -3.89 -2.47
CA TRP A 41 -5.80 -3.85 -1.30
C TRP A 41 -5.14 -4.44 -0.06
N ILE A 42 -4.40 -5.55 -0.20
CA ILE A 42 -3.62 -6.15 0.89
C ILE A 42 -2.61 -5.13 1.43
N PHE A 43 -1.88 -4.43 0.56
CA PHE A 43 -0.93 -3.39 0.95
C PHE A 43 -1.57 -2.26 1.76
N ILE A 44 -2.74 -1.79 1.33
CA ILE A 44 -3.48 -0.73 2.02
C ILE A 44 -3.96 -1.23 3.40
N LEU A 45 -4.54 -2.43 3.45
CA LEU A 45 -5.02 -3.03 4.71
C LEU A 45 -3.88 -3.25 5.70
N PHE A 46 -2.72 -3.74 5.22
CA PHE A 46 -1.52 -3.90 6.04
C PHE A 46 -1.10 -2.56 6.66
N ASN A 47 -1.01 -1.49 5.86
CA ASN A 47 -0.61 -0.18 6.35
C ASN A 47 -1.61 0.38 7.38
N ILE A 48 -2.91 0.25 7.13
CA ILE A 48 -3.95 0.67 8.09
C ILE A 48 -3.83 -0.13 9.40
N PHE A 49 -3.60 -1.44 9.31
CA PHE A 49 -3.40 -2.29 10.47
C PHE A 49 -2.15 -1.88 11.26
N MET A 50 -1.03 -1.61 10.60
CA MET A 50 0.19 -1.17 11.27
C MET A 50 0.01 0.18 11.97
N ILE A 51 -0.68 1.13 11.34
CA ILE A 51 -1.07 2.40 11.96
C ILE A 51 -1.92 2.15 13.21
N TYR A 52 -2.92 1.27 13.12
CA TYR A 52 -3.78 0.92 14.25
C TYR A 52 -2.99 0.31 15.41
N VAL A 53 -2.09 -0.65 15.13
CA VAL A 53 -1.22 -1.28 16.14
C VAL A 53 -0.30 -0.25 16.79
N LEU A 54 0.25 0.69 16.02
CA LEU A 54 1.09 1.76 16.55
C LEU A 54 0.32 2.64 17.55
N PHE A 55 -0.88 3.10 17.18
CA PHE A 55 -1.71 3.92 18.07
C PHE A 55 -2.16 3.17 19.33
N LYS A 56 -2.55 1.90 19.20
CA LYS A 56 -2.92 1.07 20.35
C LYS A 56 -1.73 0.79 21.27
N GLY A 57 -0.55 0.53 20.71
CA GLY A 57 0.68 0.33 21.46
C GLY A 57 1.12 1.57 22.23
N LEU A 58 1.08 2.74 21.61
CA LEU A 58 1.38 4.02 22.25
C LEU A 58 0.40 4.37 23.37
N GLY A 59 -0.90 4.17 23.15
CA GLY A 59 -1.93 4.43 24.17
C GLY A 59 -1.82 3.52 25.40
N GLY A 60 -1.68 2.21 25.19
CA GLY A 60 -1.62 1.24 26.29
C GLY A 60 -0.35 1.34 27.14
N THR A 61 0.79 1.67 26.54
CA THR A 61 2.06 1.79 27.28
C THR A 61 2.11 3.01 28.19
N GLY A 62 1.48 4.12 27.80
CA GLY A 62 1.38 5.33 28.62
C GLY A 62 0.62 5.11 29.93
N GLU A 63 -0.47 4.35 29.88
CA GLU A 63 -1.26 3.99 31.08
C GLU A 63 -0.45 3.12 32.03
N VAL A 64 0.24 2.08 31.52
CA VAL A 64 1.05 1.17 32.35
C VAL A 64 2.19 1.90 33.05
N ILE A 65 2.88 2.81 32.35
CA ILE A 65 3.97 3.60 32.94
C ILE A 65 3.44 4.54 34.03
N SER A 66 2.26 5.13 33.83
CA SER A 66 1.65 6.09 34.75
C SER A 66 1.09 5.45 36.03
N HIS A 67 0.62 4.20 35.92
CA HIS A 67 0.06 3.43 37.04
C HIS A 67 1.06 2.47 37.70
N ALA A 68 2.31 2.43 37.24
CA ALA A 68 3.34 1.56 37.80
C ALA A 68 3.58 1.86 39.28
N THR A 69 3.55 0.83 40.11
CA THR A 69 3.67 0.93 41.58
C THR A 69 5.10 0.78 42.08
N SER A 70 5.99 0.26 41.23
CA SER A 70 7.40 0.06 41.53
C SER A 70 8.31 0.63 40.44
N GLU A 71 9.54 0.99 40.82
CA GLU A 71 10.54 1.47 39.85
C GLU A 71 10.91 0.40 38.83
N ALA A 72 10.97 -0.87 39.24
CA ALA A 72 11.22 -2.00 38.36
C ALA A 72 10.11 -2.18 37.31
N GLU A 73 8.84 -2.04 37.71
CA GLU A 73 7.69 -2.09 36.78
C GLU A 73 7.73 -0.92 35.78
N ARG A 74 8.02 0.30 36.25
CA ARG A 74 8.12 1.48 35.39
C ARG A 74 9.28 1.36 34.39
N ALA A 75 10.43 0.88 34.84
CA ALA A 75 11.59 0.65 33.99
C ALA A 75 11.31 -0.46 32.96
N GLY A 76 10.69 -1.56 33.38
CA GLY A 76 10.28 -2.65 32.50
C GLY A 76 9.29 -2.20 31.43
N ALA A 77 8.27 -1.41 31.80
CA ALA A 77 7.29 -0.87 30.87
C ALA A 77 7.92 0.09 29.85
N ALA A 78 8.82 0.98 30.28
CA ALA A 78 9.52 1.91 29.39
C ALA A 78 10.43 1.17 28.39
N LEU A 79 11.20 0.18 28.85
CA LEU A 79 12.06 -0.64 28.00
C LEU A 79 11.22 -1.50 27.03
N GLY A 80 10.15 -2.11 27.53
CA GLY A 80 9.21 -2.89 26.73
C GLY A 80 8.54 -2.06 25.64
N ALA A 81 8.14 -0.83 25.95
CA ALA A 81 7.60 0.10 24.96
C ALA A 81 8.64 0.45 23.88
N GLY A 82 9.89 0.72 24.26
CA GLY A 82 10.98 0.99 23.32
C GLY A 82 11.25 -0.18 22.38
N LEU A 83 11.40 -1.38 22.92
CA LEU A 83 11.61 -2.60 22.13
C LEU A 83 10.41 -2.91 21.22
N GLY A 84 9.19 -2.76 21.75
CA GLY A 84 7.95 -2.96 20.99
C GLY A 84 7.83 -1.98 19.82
N MET A 85 8.12 -0.70 20.04
CA MET A 85 8.13 0.31 18.96
C MET A 85 9.16 -0.01 17.88
N MET A 86 10.37 -0.42 18.26
CA MET A 86 11.41 -0.80 17.30
C MET A 86 11.03 -2.05 16.50
N ALA A 87 10.44 -3.06 17.16
CA ALA A 87 9.97 -4.27 16.49
C ALA A 87 8.83 -3.97 15.50
N ILE A 88 7.82 -3.19 15.93
CA ILE A 88 6.71 -2.76 15.07
C ILE A 88 7.24 -1.98 13.86
N GLY A 89 8.13 -1.01 14.07
CA GLY A 89 8.72 -0.23 12.98
C GLY A 89 9.49 -1.09 12.00
N THR A 90 10.28 -2.05 12.49
CA THR A 90 11.04 -2.98 11.63
C THR A 90 10.12 -3.85 10.78
N ILE A 91 9.08 -4.43 11.41
CA ILE A 91 8.07 -5.27 10.71
C ILE A 91 7.34 -4.43 9.66
N TRP A 92 6.98 -3.19 9.99
CA TRP A 92 6.29 -2.29 9.07
C TRP A 92 7.14 -2.00 7.84
N VAL A 93 8.38 -1.55 8.03
CA VAL A 93 9.30 -1.22 6.92
C VAL A 93 9.54 -2.44 6.02
N ILE A 94 9.82 -3.60 6.61
CA ILE A 94 10.05 -4.83 5.82
C ILE A 94 8.79 -5.22 5.05
N GLY A 95 7.62 -5.20 5.70
CA GLY A 95 6.34 -5.48 5.06
C GLY A 95 6.04 -4.54 3.91
N ASP A 96 6.32 -3.25 4.07
CA ASP A 96 6.12 -2.24 3.03
C ASP A 96 7.07 -2.44 1.85
N ILE A 97 8.33 -2.80 2.10
CA ILE A 97 9.28 -3.11 1.03
C ILE A 97 8.80 -4.34 0.24
N VAL A 98 8.50 -5.44 0.94
CA VAL A 98 8.12 -6.72 0.30
C VAL A 98 6.83 -6.57 -0.49
N ILE A 99 5.76 -6.08 0.15
CA ILE A 99 4.45 -5.96 -0.51
C ILE A 99 4.47 -4.79 -1.50
N GLY A 100 5.19 -3.71 -1.21
CA GLY A 100 5.33 -2.55 -2.11
C GLY A 100 5.99 -2.92 -3.44
N ILE A 101 7.02 -3.78 -3.42
CA ILE A 101 7.61 -4.33 -4.64
C ILE A 101 6.55 -5.12 -5.43
N LEU A 102 5.74 -5.96 -4.79
CA LEU A 102 4.66 -6.68 -5.48
C LEU A 102 3.60 -5.72 -6.07
N VAL A 103 3.25 -4.64 -5.38
CA VAL A 103 2.34 -3.59 -5.87
C VAL A 103 2.94 -2.88 -7.10
N PHE A 104 4.25 -2.67 -7.12
CA PHE A 104 4.96 -2.08 -8.25
C PHE A 104 5.01 -3.02 -9.46
N LEU A 105 5.37 -4.28 -9.25
CA LEU A 105 5.44 -5.30 -10.31
C LEU A 105 4.07 -5.58 -10.95
N THR A 106 2.99 -5.42 -10.19
CA THR A 106 1.61 -5.59 -10.69
C THR A 106 0.99 -4.32 -11.29
N ARG A 107 1.78 -3.25 -11.47
CA ARG A 107 1.32 -2.02 -12.13
C ARG A 107 0.95 -2.30 -13.60
N PRO A 108 -0.11 -1.66 -14.15
CA PRO A 108 -0.45 -1.82 -15.55
C PRO A 108 0.69 -1.28 -16.42
N LYS A 109 1.20 -2.10 -17.34
CA LYS A 109 2.09 -1.66 -18.41
C LYS A 109 1.18 -1.12 -19.53
N GLY A 110 1.48 0.07 -20.06
CA GLY A 110 0.68 0.78 -21.06
C GLY A 110 1.53 1.44 -22.12
#